data_AF-A0A7J6GZX9-F1
#
_entry.id   AF-A0A7J6GZX9-F1
#
_cell.length_a   1.000
_cell.length_b   1.000
_cell.length_c   1.000
_cell.angle_alpha   90.00
_cell.angle_beta   90.00
_cell.angle_gamma   90.00
#
_symmetry.space_group_name_H-M   'P 1'
#
loop_
_entity.id
_entity.type
_entity.pdbx_description
1 polymer ?
#
loop_
_entity_poly.entity_id
_entity_poly.type
_entity_poly.pdbx_seq_one_letter_code
_entity_poly.pdbx_strand_id
1 'polypeptide(L)' 'TGNPNFNCETTLLSVEGLNPNGEKFDKVTRIVAQSEKHGMLLHLDVNTEIYPMKKGDRFLMVLSPTLNWNGAPISSLEN' A
#
# COMPACT_ATOMS: atom_id res chain seq x y z
N THR A 1 -2.44 0.86 26.51
CA THR A 1 -3.49 -0.10 26.14
C THR A 1 -3.98 0.28 24.75
N GLY A 2 -3.80 -0.58 23.75
CA GLY A 2 -4.28 -0.31 22.38
C GLY A 2 -5.79 -0.50 22.31
N ASN A 3 -6.47 0.30 21.47
CA ASN A 3 -7.89 0.11 21.22
C ASN A 3 -8.12 -1.29 20.61
N PRO A 4 -8.89 -2.18 21.27
CA PRO A 4 -9.13 -3.55 20.79
C PRO A 4 -9.92 -3.61 19.48
N ASN A 5 -10.51 -2.49 19.04
CA ASN A 5 -11.21 -2.38 17.75
C ASN A 5 -10.33 -1.84 16.62
N PHE A 6 -9.01 -1.66 16.86
CA PHE A 6 -8.11 -1.17 15.83
C PHE A 6 -7.72 -2.29 14.86
N ASN A 7 -8.41 -2.35 13.72
CA ASN A 7 -8.21 -3.32 12.66
C ASN A 7 -7.24 -2.79 11.59
N CYS A 8 -5.95 -2.88 11.85
CA CYS A 8 -4.97 -2.75 10.77
C CYS A 8 -4.95 -4.03 9.94
N GLU A 9 -5.37 -3.95 8.68
CA GLU A 9 -5.26 -5.07 7.76
C GLU A 9 -3.86 -5.11 7.19
N THR A 10 -3.19 -6.25 7.33
CA THR A 10 -1.81 -6.44 6.90
C THR A 10 -1.74 -7.60 5.89
N THR A 11 -1.08 -7.38 4.75
CA THR A 11 -0.87 -8.41 3.74
C THR A 11 0.51 -8.32 3.13
N LEU A 12 1.11 -9.48 2.85
CA LEU A 12 2.29 -9.58 1.99
C LEU A 12 1.85 -9.56 0.53
N LEU A 13 2.54 -8.76 -0.27
CA LEU A 13 2.29 -8.54 -1.70
C LEU A 13 3.56 -8.80 -2.50
N SER A 14 3.41 -9.51 -3.61
CA SER A 14 4.47 -9.70 -4.61
C SER A 14 4.15 -8.90 -5.87
N VAL A 15 5.11 -8.13 -6.38
CA VAL A 15 4.95 -7.34 -7.61
C VAL A 15 5.05 -8.25 -8.83
N GLU A 16 3.96 -8.38 -9.58
CA GLU A 16 3.84 -9.24 -10.76
C GLU A 16 4.15 -8.51 -12.07
N GLY A 17 3.96 -7.19 -12.10
CA GLY A 17 4.13 -6.38 -13.28
C GLY A 17 4.23 -4.89 -12.99
N LEU A 18 4.72 -4.15 -13.99
CA LEU A 18 4.86 -2.69 -13.98
C LEU A 18 4.21 -2.15 -15.25
N ASN A 19 3.41 -1.11 -15.12
CA ASN A 19 2.74 -0.41 -16.23
C ASN A 19 2.05 -1.37 -17.22
N PRO A 20 1.03 -2.14 -16.77
CA PRO A 20 0.42 -3.21 -17.57
C PRO A 20 -0.22 -2.71 -18.88
N ASN A 21 -0.59 -1.42 -18.94
CA ASN A 21 -1.16 -0.78 -20.12
C ASN A 21 -0.11 -0.15 -21.06
N GLY A 22 1.19 -0.28 -20.76
CA GLY A 22 2.27 0.33 -21.53
C GLY A 22 2.49 1.83 -21.28
N GLU A 23 1.78 2.42 -20.31
CA GLU A 23 1.94 3.82 -19.90
C GLU A 23 3.33 4.05 -19.32
N LYS A 24 4.03 5.10 -19.75
CA LYS A 24 5.28 5.55 -19.14
C LYS A 24 5.10 6.96 -18.62
N PHE A 25 5.20 7.10 -17.30
CA PHE A 25 5.32 8.38 -16.63
C PHE A 25 6.74 8.48 -16.07
N ASP A 26 7.37 9.65 -16.17
CA ASP A 26 8.79 9.81 -15.80
C ASP A 26 9.08 9.48 -14.33
N LYS A 27 8.11 9.71 -13.44
CA LYS A 27 8.29 9.61 -11.98
C LYS A 27 7.29 8.68 -11.30
N VAL A 28 6.39 8.06 -12.05
CA VAL A 28 5.30 7.23 -11.52
C VAL A 28 5.27 5.90 -12.26
N THR A 29 5.18 4.82 -11.50
CA THR A 29 4.95 3.49 -12.05
C THR A 29 3.68 2.92 -11.43
N ARG A 30 2.79 2.41 -12.27
CA ARG A 30 1.66 1.60 -11.83
C ARG A 30 2.12 0.17 -11.60
N ILE A 31 2.25 -0.24 -10.35
CA ILE A 31 2.58 -1.63 -10.02
C ILE A 31 1.31 -2.48 -10.07
N VAL A 32 1.47 -3.73 -10.49
CA VAL A 32 0.48 -4.81 -10.33
C VAL A 32 1.05 -5.77 -9.31
N ALA A 33 0.37 -5.98 -8.20
CA ALA A 33 0.83 -6.85 -7.12
C ALA A 33 -0.26 -7.84 -6.68
N GLN A 34 0.15 -9.05 -6.32
CA GLN A 34 -0.73 -10.13 -5.88
C GLN A 34 -0.49 -10.44 -4.41
N SER A 35 -1.57 -10.59 -3.64
CA SER A 35 -1.50 -11.02 -2.25
C SER A 35 -1.18 -12.50 -2.17
N GLU A 36 -0.24 -12.85 -1.30
CA GLU A 36 0.15 -14.25 -1.09
C GLU A 36 -0.94 -15.07 -0.37
N LYS A 37 -1.83 -14.42 0.38
CA LYS A 37 -2.76 -15.12 1.30
C LYS A 37 -4.22 -14.72 1.14
N HIS A 38 -4.52 -13.54 0.62
CA HIS A 38 -5.87 -12.98 0.65
C HIS A 38 -6.57 -12.98 -0.72
N GLY A 39 -5.94 -13.52 -1.77
CA GLY A 39 -6.51 -13.52 -3.12
C GLY A 39 -6.71 -12.12 -3.74
N MET A 40 -6.10 -11.09 -3.14
CA MET A 40 -6.23 -9.69 -3.56
C MET A 40 -5.26 -9.37 -4.70
N LEU A 41 -5.77 -8.73 -5.75
CA LEU A 41 -4.99 -8.06 -6.79
C LEU A 41 -4.96 -6.56 -6.52
N LEU A 42 -3.78 -5.95 -6.48
CA LEU A 42 -3.57 -4.54 -6.22
C LEU A 42 -2.96 -3.85 -7.44
N HIS A 43 -3.59 -2.77 -7.88
CA HIS A 43 -2.97 -1.78 -8.77
C HIS A 43 -2.66 -0.54 -7.92
N LEU A 44 -1.40 -0.12 -7.88
CA LEU A 44 -0.97 1.02 -7.07
C LEU A 44 0.01 1.90 -7.85
N ASP A 45 -0.25 3.20 -7.86
CA ASP A 45 0.66 4.18 -8.47
C ASP A 45 1.69 4.61 -7.43
N VAL A 46 2.97 4.38 -7.73
CA VAL A 46 4.08 4.63 -6.83
C VAL A 46 5.01 5.67 -7.44
N ASN A 47 5.41 6.66 -6.64
CA ASN A 47 6.49 7.56 -7.03
C ASN A 47 7.81 6.77 -7.11
N THR A 48 8.25 6.49 -8.34
CA THR A 48 9.39 5.62 -8.66
C THR A 48 10.73 6.30 -8.44
N GLU A 49 10.77 7.64 -8.41
CA GLU A 49 11.99 8.39 -8.10
C GLU A 49 12.37 8.22 -6.62
N ILE A 50 11.37 8.16 -5.74
CA ILE A 50 11.56 8.04 -4.29
C ILE A 50 11.58 6.56 -3.85
N TYR A 51 10.68 5.76 -4.40
CA TYR A 51 10.51 4.35 -4.00
C TYR A 51 10.47 3.44 -5.23
N PRO A 52 11.64 3.10 -5.81
CA PRO A 52 11.71 2.27 -7.00
C PRO A 52 11.35 0.82 -6.65
N MET A 53 10.34 0.29 -7.35
CA MET A 53 9.91 -1.10 -7.22
C MET A 53 10.11 -1.87 -8.52
N LYS A 54 10.40 -3.16 -8.42
CA LYS A 54 10.68 -4.06 -9.53
C LYS A 54 9.75 -5.26 -9.51
N LYS A 55 9.54 -5.87 -10.68
CA LYS A 55 8.88 -7.17 -10.77
C LYS A 55 9.65 -8.19 -9.92
N GLY A 56 8.91 -8.95 -9.09
CA GLY A 56 9.45 -9.92 -8.14
C GLY A 56 9.69 -9.36 -6.74
N ASP A 57 9.65 -8.04 -6.54
CA ASP A 57 9.77 -7.45 -5.22
C ASP A 57 8.61 -7.88 -4.32
N ARG A 58 8.92 -8.10 -3.03
CA ARG A 58 7.94 -8.41 -2.00
C ARG A 58 7.90 -7.30 -0.97
N PHE A 59 6.69 -6.87 -0.62
CA PHE A 59 6.49 -5.83 0.38
C PHE A 59 5.31 -6.16 1.29
N LEU A 60 5.40 -5.65 2.51
CA LEU A 60 4.31 -5.71 3.48
C LEU A 60 3.46 -4.46 3.32
N MET A 61 2.17 -4.63 3.08
CA MET A 61 1.20 -3.54 3.06
C MET A 61 0.37 -3.57 4.32
N VAL A 62 0.20 -2.41 4.94
CA VAL A 62 -0.69 -2.19 6.07
C VAL A 62 -1.66 -1.09 5.68
N LEU A 63 -2.96 -1.37 5.78
CA LEU A 63 -4.02 -0.36 5.68
C LEU A 63 -4.53 -0.07 7.08
N SER A 64 -4.53 1.21 7.45
CA SER A 64 -4.98 1.66 8.76
C SER A 64 -6.00 2.79 8.61
N PRO A 65 -7.11 2.78 9.38
CA PRO A 65 -8.08 3.87 9.38
C PRO A 65 -7.59 5.13 10.11
N THR A 66 -6.49 5.04 10.88
CA THR A 66 -5.89 6.18 11.56
C THR A 66 -4.36 6.05 11.65
N LEU A 67 -3.66 7.19 11.66
CA LEU A 67 -2.22 7.23 11.94
C LEU A 67 -1.92 7.21 13.44
N ASN A 68 -2.93 7.41 14.28
CA ASN A 68 -2.77 7.36 15.72
C ASN A 68 -2.48 5.93 16.15
N TRP A 69 -1.29 5.71 16.73
CA TRP A 69 -0.85 4.40 17.24
C TRP A 69 -1.79 3.81 18.30
N ASN A 70 -2.58 4.64 18.99
CA ASN A 70 -3.56 4.24 19.99
C ASN A 70 -4.93 3.87 19.39
N GLY A 71 -5.12 4.01 18.08
CA GLY A 71 -6.37 3.70 17.38
C GLY A 71 -7.46 4.74 17.54
N ALA A 72 -7.14 5.95 18.03
CA ALA A 72 -8.08 7.06 18.04
C ALA A 72 -8.32 7.59 16.60
N PRO A 73 -9.54 7.95 16.20
CA PRO A 73 -9.78 8.61 14.93
C PRO A 73 -8.90 9.85 14.77
N ILE A 74 -8.50 10.18 13.54
CA ILE A 74 -7.87 11.48 13.28
C ILE A 74 -8.95 12.53 13.51
N SER A 75 -8.84 13.31 14.59
CA SER A 75 -9.71 14.45 14.83
C SER A 75 -9.38 15.51 13.78
N SER A 76 -10.23 15.65 12.77
CA SER A 76 -10.15 16.80 11.86
C SER A 76 -10.58 18.05 12.63
N LEU A 77 -9.73 19.09 12.59
CA LEU A 77 -9.89 20.48 13.06
C LEU A 77 -9.37 20.78 14.47
N GLU A 78 -8.08 21.08 14.56
CA GLU A 78 -7.63 22.24 15.36
C GLU A 78 -7.34 23.38 14.38
N ASN A 79 -7.87 24.57 14.67
CA ASN A 79 -7.80 25.79 13.84
C ASN A 79 -6.38 26.21 13.50
#